data_AF-A0A2P8FJX1-F1
#
_entry.id   AF-A0A2P8FJX1-F1
#
_cell.length_a   1.000
_cell.length_b   1.000
_cell.length_c   1.000
_cell.angle_alpha   90.00
_cell.angle_beta   90.00
_cell.angle_gamma   90.00
#
_symmetry.space_group_name_H-M   'P 1'
#
loop_
_entity.id
_entity.type
_entity.pdbx_description
1 polymer ?
#
loop_
_entity_poly.entity_id
_entity_poly.type
_entity_poly.pdbx_seq_one_letter_code
_entity_poly.pdbx_strand_id
1 'polypeptide(L)'
;MSPEERLIDVETRLVAQEHRLFTILQNFFVERPKWPTGDPRRDAAAKALIWSLFFSPGTVAVAGSLIGLATLAVLVWQNTLIVEQNTYFREQISQQQRQIQDQNRVSLQNDRSRAIEVIYGPNFTKNPRVKAEAVRTLVVIERSLIANEENVFESNYVNLHDANLAEIHIENFDLRNVSFRNANLRQAVLAGIDMTGSAFRFAKLEQANFYNSDLSNTFWDSANLTTADFQNADLNGANMVRADLRFANFDGVQNWRTIAITDAKIYGMQNAPDGFQEWAEQNGADPRSGQ
;
A
#
# COMPACT_ATOMS: atom_id res chain seq x y z
N MET A 1 -13.92 16.19 33.83
CA MET A 1 -15.26 16.60 33.40
C MET A 1 -16.10 15.36 33.26
N SER A 2 -17.18 15.24 34.03
CA SER A 2 -18.06 14.07 33.95
C SER A 2 -18.76 14.01 32.57
N PRO A 3 -19.25 12.84 32.13
CA PRO A 3 -20.03 12.73 30.89
C PRO A 3 -21.21 13.70 30.83
N GLU A 4 -21.86 13.95 31.98
CA GLU A 4 -22.98 14.87 32.11
C GLU A 4 -22.56 16.34 31.94
N GLU A 5 -21.41 16.73 32.50
CA GLU A 5 -20.87 18.09 32.33
C GLU A 5 -20.51 18.38 30.87
N ARG A 6 -19.94 17.40 30.15
CA ARG A 6 -19.60 17.55 28.72
C ARG A 6 -20.86 17.70 27.86
N LEU A 7 -21.92 16.99 28.19
CA LEU A 7 -23.20 17.10 27.48
C LEU A 7 -23.82 18.49 27.66
N ILE A 8 -23.80 19.03 28.88
CA ILE A 8 -24.31 20.38 29.19
C ILE A 8 -23.50 21.46 28.45
N ASP A 9 -22.17 21.33 28.38
CA ASP A 9 -21.31 22.26 27.63
C ASP A 9 -21.62 22.24 26.12
N VAL A 10 -21.75 21.06 25.52
CA VAL A 10 -22.08 20.92 24.09
C VAL A 10 -23.45 21.50 23.79
N GLU A 11 -24.47 21.21 24.61
CA GLU A 11 -25.81 21.77 24.45
C GLU A 11 -25.83 23.30 24.61
N THR A 12 -25.05 23.85 25.55
CA THR A 12 -24.94 25.30 25.75
C THR A 12 -24.40 26.00 24.51
N ARG A 13 -23.37 25.42 23.88
CA ARG A 13 -22.77 25.98 22.66
C ARG A 13 -23.71 25.90 21.46
N LEU A 14 -24.45 24.79 21.30
CA LEU A 14 -25.43 24.63 20.23
C LEU A 14 -26.57 25.64 20.35
N VAL A 15 -27.08 25.87 21.56
CA VAL A 15 -28.13 26.87 21.82
C VAL A 15 -27.65 28.29 21.53
N ALA A 16 -26.41 28.62 21.88
CA ALA A 16 -25.84 29.95 21.62
C ALA A 16 -25.65 30.26 20.12
N GLN A 17 -25.50 29.23 19.28
CA GLN A 17 -25.32 29.35 17.82
C GLN A 17 -26.64 29.31 17.04
N GLU A 18 -27.77 29.10 17.70
CA GLU A 18 -29.06 29.08 17.03
C GLU A 18 -29.50 30.51 16.69
N HIS A 19 -29.72 30.80 15.41
CA HIS A 19 -30.07 32.13 14.92
C HIS A 19 -31.52 32.22 14.45
N ARG A 20 -32.26 31.11 14.46
CA ARG A 20 -33.66 31.04 14.03
C ARG A 20 -34.57 31.49 15.18
N LEU A 21 -35.05 32.73 15.11
CA LEU A 21 -35.91 33.37 16.12
C LEU A 21 -37.08 32.47 16.57
N PHE A 22 -37.81 31.86 15.64
CA PHE A 22 -38.94 30.97 15.96
C PHE A 22 -38.49 29.70 16.70
N THR A 23 -37.35 29.12 16.33
CA THR A 23 -36.77 27.94 16.99
C THR A 23 -36.30 28.25 18.40
N ILE A 24 -35.69 29.42 18.61
CA ILE A 24 -35.31 29.90 19.95
C ILE A 24 -36.55 30.12 20.80
N LEU A 25 -37.59 30.79 20.25
CA LEU A 25 -38.83 31.06 20.97
C LEU A 25 -39.59 29.80 21.35
N GLN A 26 -39.76 28.87 20.40
CA GLN A 26 -40.44 27.60 20.62
C GLN A 26 -39.68 26.73 21.62
N ASN A 27 -38.37 26.54 21.45
CA ASN A 27 -37.59 25.64 22.30
C ASN A 27 -37.32 26.19 23.70
N PHE A 28 -37.22 27.52 23.86
CA PHE A 28 -36.87 28.16 25.12
C PHE A 28 -38.09 28.63 25.94
N PHE A 29 -39.14 29.14 25.29
CA PHE A 29 -40.28 29.76 25.99
C PHE A 29 -41.59 28.97 25.89
N VAL A 30 -41.73 28.05 24.93
CA VAL A 30 -42.99 27.29 24.72
C VAL A 30 -42.84 25.83 25.15
N GLU A 31 -41.79 25.13 24.72
CA GLU A 31 -41.67 23.68 24.92
C GLU A 31 -41.06 23.24 26.26
N ARG A 32 -40.48 24.12 27.08
CA ARG A 32 -39.75 23.68 28.30
C ARG A 32 -39.91 24.57 29.53
N PRO A 33 -40.41 24.02 30.66
CA PRO A 33 -40.16 24.54 32.00
C PRO A 33 -38.97 23.83 32.70
N LYS A 34 -37.96 23.32 31.96
CA LYS A 34 -37.04 22.28 32.50
C LYS A 34 -35.64 22.70 32.96
N TRP A 35 -35.22 23.97 32.86
CA TRP A 35 -33.90 24.37 33.36
C TRP A 35 -33.99 25.18 34.65
N PRO A 36 -33.33 24.75 35.74
CA PRO A 36 -33.26 25.52 36.98
C PRO A 36 -32.64 26.91 36.77
N THR A 37 -32.92 27.81 37.70
CA THR A 37 -32.25 29.11 37.77
C THR A 37 -30.74 28.89 37.95
N GLY A 38 -29.91 29.44 37.05
CA GLY A 38 -28.45 29.25 37.05
C GLY A 38 -27.90 28.27 36.00
N ASP A 39 -28.77 27.65 35.17
CA ASP A 39 -28.31 26.77 34.08
C ASP A 39 -27.66 27.58 32.93
N PRO A 40 -26.42 27.25 32.51
CA PRO A 40 -25.70 27.98 31.46
C PRO A 40 -26.42 27.96 30.10
N ARG A 41 -27.26 26.95 29.82
CA ARG A 41 -28.07 26.89 28.59
C ARG A 41 -29.15 27.98 28.54
N ARG A 42 -29.61 28.47 29.70
CA ARG A 42 -30.57 29.59 29.77
C ARG A 42 -29.95 30.92 29.37
N ASP A 43 -28.74 31.17 29.85
CA ASP A 43 -28.00 32.38 29.49
C ASP A 43 -27.64 32.38 27.98
N ALA A 44 -27.25 31.21 27.45
CA ALA A 44 -27.02 31.03 26.02
C ALA A 44 -28.26 31.32 25.16
N ALA A 45 -29.44 30.83 25.54
CA ALA A 45 -30.68 31.08 24.80
C ALA A 45 -31.13 32.54 24.86
N ALA A 46 -30.98 33.21 26.01
CA ALA A 46 -31.28 34.64 26.15
C ALA A 46 -30.37 35.48 25.25
N LYS A 47 -29.07 35.15 25.21
CA LYS A 47 -28.11 35.78 24.31
C LYS A 47 -28.49 35.56 22.85
N ALA A 48 -28.81 34.33 22.45
CA ALA A 48 -29.24 34.00 21.08
C ALA A 48 -30.53 34.75 20.67
N LEU A 49 -31.50 34.88 21.59
CA LEU A 49 -32.75 35.61 21.35
C LEU A 49 -32.49 37.10 21.11
N ILE A 50 -31.73 37.75 21.99
CA ILE A 50 -31.33 39.16 21.84
C ILE A 50 -30.64 39.35 20.49
N TRP A 51 -29.73 38.43 20.15
CA TRP A 51 -29.05 38.45 18.87
C TRP A 51 -30.03 38.38 17.68
N SER A 52 -31.00 37.46 17.72
CA SER A 52 -31.97 37.29 16.64
C SER A 52 -32.96 38.46 16.48
N LEU A 53 -33.29 39.17 17.56
CA LEU A 53 -34.25 40.29 17.57
C LEU A 53 -33.64 41.60 17.06
N PHE A 54 -32.38 41.88 17.42
CA PHE A 54 -31.73 43.15 17.05
C PHE A 54 -31.00 43.07 15.70
N PHE A 55 -30.70 41.88 15.20
CA PHE A 55 -29.87 41.68 14.00
C PHE A 55 -30.56 40.88 12.88
N SER A 56 -31.91 40.84 12.86
CA SER A 56 -32.65 40.29 11.73
C SER A 56 -32.60 41.22 10.51
N PRO A 57 -32.59 40.70 9.26
CA PRO A 57 -32.59 41.52 8.05
C PRO A 57 -33.72 42.56 7.96
N GLY A 58 -34.87 42.31 8.62
CA GLY A 58 -36.03 43.22 8.62
C GLY A 58 -35.87 44.44 9.53
N THR A 59 -35.17 44.31 10.65
CA THR A 59 -34.88 45.40 11.61
C THR A 59 -33.85 46.41 11.07
N VAL A 60 -33.00 45.97 10.13
CA VAL A 60 -31.92 46.75 9.53
C VAL A 60 -32.43 47.80 8.52
N ALA A 61 -33.64 47.64 7.97
CA ALA A 61 -34.16 48.50 6.91
C ALA A 61 -34.76 49.85 7.40
N VAL A 62 -35.02 50.03 8.70
CA VAL A 62 -35.92 51.10 9.18
C VAL A 62 -35.23 52.24 9.95
N ALA A 63 -33.96 52.16 10.32
CA ALA A 63 -33.34 53.18 11.18
C ALA A 63 -31.96 53.65 10.72
N GLY A 64 -31.77 54.97 10.73
CA GLY A 64 -30.68 55.71 10.10
C GLY A 64 -29.24 55.42 10.59
N SER A 65 -28.31 56.18 10.03
CA SER A 65 -26.85 56.03 9.91
C SER A 65 -26.09 55.31 11.05
N LEU A 66 -26.51 55.44 12.31
CA LEU A 66 -25.86 54.78 13.47
C LEU A 66 -26.20 53.29 13.58
N ILE A 67 -27.42 52.87 13.24
CA ILE A 67 -27.82 51.46 13.29
C ILE A 67 -27.19 50.69 12.11
N GLY A 68 -27.02 51.33 10.95
CA GLY A 68 -26.25 50.79 9.84
C GLY A 68 -24.77 50.55 10.18
N LEU A 69 -24.12 51.49 10.87
CA LEU A 69 -22.73 51.34 11.34
C LEU A 69 -22.60 50.22 12.39
N ALA A 70 -23.55 50.13 13.33
CA ALA A 70 -23.60 49.04 14.30
C ALA A 70 -23.79 47.68 13.61
N THR A 71 -24.64 47.61 12.59
CA THR A 71 -24.87 46.40 11.78
C THR A 71 -23.60 45.99 11.03
N LEU A 72 -22.90 46.94 10.40
CA LEU A 72 -21.61 46.70 9.74
C LEU A 72 -20.55 46.17 10.71
N ALA A 73 -20.44 46.78 11.90
CA ALA A 73 -19.51 46.32 12.93
C ALA A 73 -19.80 44.88 13.37
N VAL A 74 -21.09 44.53 13.52
CA VAL A 74 -21.53 43.17 13.84
C VAL A 74 -21.23 42.19 12.70
N LEU A 75 -21.47 42.57 11.45
CA LEU A 75 -21.14 41.71 10.30
C LEU A 75 -19.64 41.48 10.17
N VAL A 76 -18.80 42.50 10.40
CA VAL A 76 -17.34 42.36 10.44
C VAL A 76 -16.94 41.42 11.58
N TRP A 77 -17.53 41.58 12.76
CA TRP A 77 -17.27 40.70 13.90
C TRP A 77 -17.70 39.25 13.64
N GLN A 78 -18.88 39.02 13.06
CA GLN A 78 -19.31 37.69 12.63
C GLN A 78 -18.36 37.09 11.60
N ASN A 79 -17.92 37.88 10.62
CA ASN A 79 -16.97 37.40 9.62
C ASN A 79 -15.63 37.04 10.27
N THR A 80 -15.14 37.81 11.25
CA THR A 80 -13.93 37.45 12.01
C THR A 80 -14.13 36.15 12.79
N LEU A 81 -15.28 35.95 13.44
CA LEU A 81 -15.60 34.72 14.15
C LEU A 81 -15.70 33.52 13.20
N ILE A 82 -16.32 33.67 12.04
CA ILE A 82 -16.41 32.60 11.02
C ILE A 82 -15.02 32.24 10.50
N VAL A 83 -14.16 33.22 10.27
CA VAL A 83 -12.76 33.00 9.85
C VAL A 83 -11.98 32.26 10.95
N GLU A 84 -12.10 32.67 12.21
CA GLU A 84 -11.49 31.97 13.34
C GLU A 84 -12.01 30.53 13.46
N GLN A 85 -13.33 30.34 13.37
CA GLN A 85 -13.96 29.02 13.42
C GLN A 85 -13.52 28.12 12.26
N ASN A 86 -13.44 28.65 11.04
CA ASN A 86 -12.94 27.95 9.87
C ASN A 86 -11.46 27.58 10.03
N THR A 87 -10.66 28.46 10.63
CA THR A 87 -9.24 28.21 10.90
C THR A 87 -9.10 27.06 11.89
N TYR A 88 -9.85 27.10 12.99
CA TYR A 88 -9.92 26.01 13.96
C TYR A 88 -10.35 24.67 13.32
N PHE A 89 -11.40 24.67 12.49
CA PHE A 89 -11.83 23.45 11.80
C PHE A 89 -10.76 22.90 10.85
N ARG A 90 -10.07 23.77 10.09
CA ARG A 90 -8.95 23.37 9.22
C ARG A 90 -7.82 22.75 10.03
N GLU A 91 -7.47 23.34 11.17
CA GLU A 91 -6.46 22.78 12.07
C GLU A 91 -6.87 21.41 12.59
N GLN A 92 -8.12 21.23 13.05
CA GLN A 92 -8.64 19.95 13.52
C GLN A 92 -8.61 18.88 12.43
N ILE A 93 -9.05 19.20 11.20
CA ILE A 93 -8.97 18.29 10.05
C ILE A 93 -7.52 17.91 9.76
N SER A 94 -6.60 18.89 9.76
CA SER A 94 -5.17 18.63 9.52
C SER A 94 -4.54 17.73 10.60
N GLN A 95 -5.00 17.84 11.85
CA GLN A 95 -4.52 16.99 12.95
C GLN A 95 -5.06 15.56 12.80
N GLN A 96 -6.33 15.40 12.48
CA GLN A 96 -6.93 14.08 12.22
C GLN A 96 -6.26 13.38 11.03
N GLN A 97 -6.01 14.12 9.94
CA GLN A 97 -5.32 13.57 8.76
C GLN A 97 -3.91 13.08 9.10
N ARG A 98 -3.15 13.84 9.91
CA ARG A 98 -1.83 13.42 10.40
C ARG A 98 -1.91 12.14 11.25
N GLN A 99 -2.86 12.06 12.18
CA GLN A 99 -3.07 10.87 13.00
C GLN A 99 -3.39 9.61 12.16
N ILE A 100 -4.25 9.75 11.15
CA ILE A 100 -4.58 8.64 10.24
C ILE A 100 -3.34 8.21 9.44
N GLN A 101 -2.56 9.17 8.94
CA GLN A 101 -1.32 8.88 8.23
C GLN A 101 -0.30 8.15 9.12
N ASP A 102 -0.12 8.60 10.37
CA ASP A 102 0.78 7.97 11.33
C ASP A 102 0.31 6.55 11.69
N GLN A 103 -0.99 6.34 11.90
CA GLN A 103 -1.56 5.01 12.16
C GLN A 103 -1.34 4.05 10.99
N ASN A 104 -1.57 4.51 9.76
CA ASN A 104 -1.34 3.70 8.56
C ASN A 104 0.14 3.35 8.40
N ARG A 105 1.05 4.30 8.67
CA ARG A 105 2.50 4.05 8.67
C ARG A 105 2.91 2.98 9.68
N VAL A 106 2.38 3.04 10.90
CA VAL A 106 2.65 2.02 11.93
C VAL A 106 2.10 0.65 11.53
N SER A 107 0.89 0.59 10.97
CA SER A 107 0.32 -0.68 10.48
C SER A 107 1.19 -1.30 9.39
N LEU A 108 1.59 -0.51 8.38
CA LEU A 108 2.46 -0.97 7.31
C LEU A 108 3.81 -1.46 7.84
N GLN A 109 4.41 -0.74 8.80
CA GLN A 109 5.66 -1.17 9.43
C GLN A 109 5.50 -2.50 10.20
N ASN A 110 4.37 -2.70 10.88
CA ASN A 110 4.08 -3.94 11.58
C ASN A 110 3.90 -5.12 10.61
N ASP A 111 3.15 -4.94 9.54
CA ASP A 111 2.93 -5.97 8.53
C ASP A 111 4.23 -6.31 7.79
N ARG A 112 5.03 -5.29 7.46
CA ARG A 112 6.38 -5.47 6.92
C ARG A 112 7.27 -6.28 7.86
N SER A 113 7.29 -5.92 9.14
CA SER A 113 8.13 -6.59 10.15
C SER A 113 7.73 -8.06 10.32
N ARG A 114 6.42 -8.36 10.34
CA ARG A 114 5.90 -9.73 10.38
C ARG A 114 6.28 -10.52 9.14
N ALA A 115 6.16 -9.93 7.95
CA ALA A 115 6.54 -10.58 6.71
C ALA A 115 8.05 -10.90 6.69
N ILE A 116 8.89 -9.96 7.13
CA ILE A 116 10.34 -10.16 7.29
C ILE A 116 10.62 -11.30 8.28
N GLU A 117 9.94 -11.34 9.41
CA GLU A 117 10.11 -12.42 10.40
C GLU A 117 9.72 -13.79 9.82
N VAL A 118 8.65 -13.88 9.03
CA VAL A 118 8.25 -15.13 8.37
C VAL A 118 9.30 -15.59 7.33
N ILE A 119 9.89 -14.66 6.59
CA ILE A 119 10.81 -14.95 5.49
C ILE A 119 12.24 -15.23 5.99
N TYR A 120 12.70 -14.46 6.98
CA TYR A 120 14.09 -14.41 7.43
C TYR A 120 14.30 -14.77 8.91
N GLY A 121 13.23 -14.91 9.67
CA GLY A 121 13.31 -15.15 11.11
C GLY A 121 13.95 -16.50 11.45
N PRO A 122 14.48 -16.64 12.69
CA PRO A 122 15.16 -17.87 13.12
C PRO A 122 14.23 -19.09 13.17
N ASN A 123 12.92 -18.86 13.32
CA ASN A 123 11.89 -19.89 13.38
C ASN A 123 11.16 -20.00 12.04
N PHE A 124 11.84 -20.53 11.02
CA PHE A 124 11.25 -20.70 9.69
C PHE A 124 9.95 -21.52 9.77
N THR A 125 8.85 -20.93 9.31
CA THR A 125 7.64 -21.71 9.06
C THR A 125 7.89 -22.68 7.91
N LYS A 126 7.44 -23.93 8.06
CA LYS A 126 7.41 -24.90 6.97
C LYS A 126 6.17 -24.74 6.08
N ASN A 127 5.20 -23.93 6.50
CA ASN A 127 3.94 -23.76 5.78
C ASN A 127 4.14 -22.87 4.53
N PRO A 128 4.04 -23.42 3.31
CA PRO A 128 4.31 -22.65 2.10
C PRO A 128 3.30 -21.53 1.85
N ARG A 129 2.05 -21.68 2.33
CA ARG A 129 1.01 -20.65 2.19
C ARG A 129 1.34 -19.40 3.00
N VAL A 130 1.85 -19.58 4.22
CA VAL A 130 2.25 -18.47 5.09
C VAL A 130 3.45 -17.72 4.50
N LYS A 131 4.41 -18.45 3.93
CA LYS A 131 5.54 -17.85 3.19
C LYS A 131 5.07 -17.05 1.98
N ALA A 132 4.18 -17.63 1.17
CA ALA A 132 3.64 -16.98 -0.02
C ALA A 132 2.94 -15.68 0.35
N GLU A 133 2.14 -15.67 1.42
CA GLU A 133 1.48 -14.46 1.89
C GLU A 133 2.48 -13.40 2.38
N ALA A 134 3.47 -13.79 3.17
CA ALA A 134 4.53 -12.88 3.59
C ALA A 134 5.29 -12.28 2.40
N VAL A 135 5.59 -13.07 1.37
CA VAL A 135 6.22 -12.57 0.14
C VAL A 135 5.32 -11.55 -0.56
N ARG A 136 4.02 -11.84 -0.72
CA ARG A 136 3.07 -10.89 -1.33
C ARG A 136 3.01 -9.58 -0.56
N THR A 137 2.84 -9.66 0.77
CA THR A 137 2.81 -8.50 1.66
C THR A 137 4.09 -7.67 1.52
N LEU A 138 5.26 -8.32 1.60
CA LEU A 138 6.53 -7.63 1.54
C LEU A 138 6.75 -6.96 0.18
N VAL A 139 6.46 -7.65 -0.92
CA VAL A 139 6.60 -7.09 -2.28
C VAL A 139 5.72 -5.86 -2.47
N VAL A 140 4.46 -5.91 -2.04
CA VAL A 140 3.54 -4.76 -2.14
C VAL A 140 4.05 -3.58 -1.32
N ILE A 141 4.50 -3.82 -0.08
CA ILE A 141 4.99 -2.76 0.80
C ILE A 141 6.27 -2.15 0.24
N GLU A 142 7.28 -2.95 -0.10
CA GLU A 142 8.57 -2.45 -0.58
C GLU A 142 8.41 -1.64 -1.88
N ARG A 143 7.54 -2.08 -2.80
CA ARG A 143 7.23 -1.30 -4.00
C ARG A 143 6.58 0.04 -3.68
N SER A 144 5.69 0.07 -2.69
CA SER A 144 5.07 1.33 -2.25
C SER A 144 6.08 2.29 -1.61
N LEU A 145 7.14 1.78 -0.98
CA LEU A 145 8.22 2.58 -0.41
C LEU A 145 9.12 3.13 -1.52
N ILE A 146 9.57 2.27 -2.45
CA ILE A 146 10.41 2.65 -3.60
C ILE A 146 9.73 3.74 -4.45
N ALA A 147 8.43 3.62 -4.72
CA ALA A 147 7.70 4.59 -5.53
C ALA A 147 7.63 6.00 -4.92
N ASN A 148 7.86 6.12 -3.61
CA ASN A 148 7.81 7.39 -2.87
C ASN A 148 9.19 8.02 -2.64
N GLU A 149 10.29 7.36 -3.01
CA GLU A 149 11.63 7.90 -2.88
C GLU A 149 12.02 8.70 -4.14
N GLU A 150 12.29 10.01 -3.99
CA GLU A 150 12.66 10.93 -5.09
C GLU A 150 14.05 10.66 -5.71
N ASN A 151 14.82 9.71 -5.17
CA ASN A 151 16.23 9.51 -5.53
C ASN A 151 16.47 8.08 -6.03
N VAL A 152 16.13 7.85 -7.30
CA VAL A 152 16.22 6.56 -7.99
C VAL A 152 17.67 6.29 -8.44
N PHE A 153 18.56 5.90 -7.51
CA PHE A 153 19.94 5.51 -7.87
C PHE A 153 20.45 4.19 -7.28
N GLU A 154 19.62 3.45 -6.54
CA GLU A 154 19.90 2.04 -6.22
C GLU A 154 18.82 1.14 -6.81
N SER A 155 19.27 0.04 -7.42
CA SER A 155 18.52 -1.10 -7.94
C SER A 155 17.07 -1.20 -7.43
N ASN A 156 16.08 -0.91 -8.30
CA ASN A 156 14.61 -0.92 -8.07
C ASN A 156 14.01 -2.29 -7.66
N TYR A 157 14.79 -3.16 -7.02
CA TYR A 157 14.40 -4.52 -6.73
C TYR A 157 13.85 -4.66 -5.32
N VAL A 158 12.76 -5.42 -5.19
CA VAL A 158 12.36 -5.94 -3.89
C VAL A 158 13.35 -7.04 -3.50
N ASN A 159 13.91 -6.95 -2.30
CA ASN A 159 14.95 -7.86 -1.84
C ASN A 159 14.38 -9.10 -1.12
N LEU A 160 14.55 -10.26 -1.75
CA LEU A 160 14.29 -11.61 -1.24
C LEU A 160 15.56 -12.48 -1.22
N HIS A 161 16.74 -11.87 -1.05
CA HIS A 161 18.03 -12.57 -1.03
C HIS A 161 18.10 -13.57 0.11
N ASP A 162 18.72 -14.73 -0.12
CA ASP A 162 18.97 -15.77 0.90
C ASP A 162 17.69 -16.33 1.56
N ALA A 163 16.50 -15.95 1.08
CA ALA A 163 15.21 -16.36 1.65
C ALA A 163 14.97 -17.87 1.47
N ASN A 164 14.41 -18.51 2.51
CA ASN A 164 14.01 -19.92 2.42
C ASN A 164 12.56 -20.07 1.97
N LEU A 165 12.37 -20.07 0.65
CA LEU A 165 11.09 -20.13 -0.06
C LEU A 165 10.86 -21.49 -0.73
N ALA A 166 11.43 -22.58 -0.19
CA ALA A 166 11.16 -23.92 -0.72
C ALA A 166 9.65 -24.23 -0.66
N GLU A 167 9.16 -24.90 -1.71
CA GLU A 167 7.79 -25.38 -1.89
C GLU A 167 6.73 -24.26 -1.94
N ILE A 168 7.12 -22.98 -2.06
CA ILE A 168 6.13 -21.89 -2.11
C ILE A 168 5.23 -22.03 -3.32
N HIS A 169 3.98 -21.59 -3.16
CA HIS A 169 3.01 -21.54 -4.24
C HIS A 169 2.52 -20.10 -4.41
N ILE A 170 2.95 -19.48 -5.50
CA ILE A 170 2.48 -18.18 -5.94
C ILE A 170 2.00 -18.35 -7.38
N GLU A 171 0.84 -17.80 -7.69
CA GLU A 171 0.27 -17.70 -9.03
C GLU A 171 -0.39 -16.32 -9.13
N ASN A 172 -0.50 -15.78 -10.35
CA ASN A 172 -1.22 -14.54 -10.63
C ASN A 172 -0.78 -13.34 -9.76
N PHE A 173 0.52 -13.22 -9.48
CA PHE A 173 1.08 -12.15 -8.65
C PHE A 173 2.29 -11.52 -9.35
N ASP A 174 2.36 -10.20 -9.41
CA ASP A 174 3.47 -9.50 -10.08
C ASP A 174 4.75 -9.59 -9.22
N LEU A 175 5.72 -10.38 -9.71
CA LEU A 175 7.05 -10.54 -9.12
C LEU A 175 8.14 -9.90 -9.99
N ARG A 176 7.82 -8.96 -10.87
CA ARG A 176 8.82 -8.19 -11.65
C ARG A 176 9.84 -7.49 -10.76
N ASN A 177 11.08 -7.43 -11.23
CA ASN A 177 12.19 -6.79 -10.52
C ASN A 177 12.25 -7.24 -9.04
N VAL A 178 12.08 -8.53 -8.76
CA VAL A 178 12.30 -9.07 -7.42
C VAL A 178 13.64 -9.81 -7.43
N SER A 179 14.45 -9.61 -6.40
CA SER A 179 15.74 -10.28 -6.30
C SER A 179 15.67 -11.45 -5.33
N PHE A 180 15.75 -12.65 -5.88
CA PHE A 180 15.84 -13.95 -5.21
C PHE A 180 17.28 -14.50 -5.17
N ARG A 181 18.29 -13.62 -5.22
CA ARG A 181 19.70 -14.04 -5.17
C ARG A 181 19.96 -14.98 -3.99
N ASN A 182 20.65 -16.10 -4.22
CA ASN A 182 20.91 -17.16 -3.23
C ASN A 182 19.66 -17.79 -2.56
N ALA A 183 18.44 -17.41 -2.95
CA ALA A 183 17.24 -17.92 -2.30
C ALA A 183 17.07 -19.42 -2.53
N ASN A 184 16.44 -20.10 -1.58
CA ASN A 184 16.00 -21.48 -1.75
C ASN A 184 14.56 -21.49 -2.26
N LEU A 185 14.35 -21.84 -3.52
CA LEU A 185 13.07 -21.94 -4.23
C LEU A 185 12.85 -23.36 -4.79
N ARG A 186 13.48 -24.37 -4.17
CA ARG A 186 13.27 -25.78 -4.54
C ARG A 186 11.79 -26.11 -4.53
N GLN A 187 11.32 -26.77 -5.60
CA GLN A 187 9.92 -27.18 -5.76
C GLN A 187 8.92 -26.01 -5.66
N ALA A 188 9.35 -24.76 -5.87
CA ALA A 188 8.43 -23.63 -5.90
C ALA A 188 7.51 -23.71 -7.13
N VAL A 189 6.23 -23.41 -6.94
CA VAL A 189 5.25 -23.23 -8.01
C VAL A 189 5.09 -21.73 -8.25
N LEU A 190 5.60 -21.28 -9.40
CA LEU A 190 5.64 -19.89 -9.86
C LEU A 190 5.07 -19.81 -11.29
N ALA A 191 3.95 -20.50 -11.51
CA ALA A 191 3.30 -20.64 -12.82
C ALA A 191 2.42 -19.43 -13.16
N GLY A 192 2.44 -19.02 -14.43
CA GLY A 192 1.64 -17.90 -14.93
C GLY A 192 2.01 -16.54 -14.34
N ILE A 193 3.25 -16.38 -13.86
CA ILE A 193 3.70 -15.15 -13.21
C ILE A 193 4.53 -14.30 -14.18
N ASP A 194 4.35 -12.98 -14.10
CA ASP A 194 5.30 -12.02 -14.65
C ASP A 194 6.45 -11.79 -13.65
N MET A 195 7.63 -12.30 -14.01
CA MET A 195 8.89 -12.13 -13.27
C MET A 195 9.89 -11.28 -14.04
N THR A 196 9.44 -10.48 -15.02
CA THR A 196 10.32 -9.68 -15.88
C THR A 196 11.37 -8.92 -15.08
N GLY A 197 12.63 -9.03 -15.50
CA GLY A 197 13.76 -8.35 -14.86
C GLY A 197 14.23 -8.96 -13.53
N SER A 198 13.60 -10.01 -13.01
CA SER A 198 13.95 -10.57 -11.70
C SER A 198 15.32 -11.25 -11.66
N ALA A 199 15.95 -11.25 -10.49
CA ALA A 199 17.29 -11.82 -10.29
C ALA A 199 17.26 -13.08 -9.43
N PHE A 200 17.83 -14.16 -9.94
CA PHE A 200 17.92 -15.49 -9.32
C PHE A 200 19.36 -16.01 -9.23
N ARG A 201 20.34 -15.11 -9.33
CA ARG A 201 21.75 -15.47 -9.31
C ARG A 201 22.07 -16.35 -8.08
N PHE A 202 22.69 -17.51 -8.30
CA PHE A 202 22.98 -18.54 -7.28
C PHE A 202 21.77 -19.14 -6.55
N ALA A 203 20.53 -18.91 -6.99
CA ALA A 203 19.34 -19.48 -6.35
C ALA A 203 19.26 -21.00 -6.55
N LYS A 204 18.63 -21.68 -5.59
CA LYS A 204 18.34 -23.12 -5.62
C LYS A 204 16.90 -23.32 -6.10
N LEU A 205 16.72 -23.79 -7.32
CA LEU A 205 15.45 -23.84 -8.04
C LEU A 205 15.17 -25.25 -8.59
N GLU A 206 15.77 -26.26 -7.96
CA GLU A 206 15.57 -27.64 -8.38
C GLU A 206 14.08 -27.98 -8.34
N GLN A 207 13.56 -28.49 -9.46
CA GLN A 207 12.14 -28.83 -9.63
C GLN A 207 11.16 -27.63 -9.48
N ALA A 208 11.62 -26.39 -9.64
CA ALA A 208 10.73 -25.23 -9.69
C ALA A 208 9.87 -25.26 -10.96
N ASN A 209 8.62 -24.79 -10.86
CA ASN A 209 7.66 -24.74 -11.95
C ASN A 209 7.43 -23.28 -12.37
N PHE A 210 7.77 -22.98 -13.62
CA PHE A 210 7.60 -21.69 -14.30
C PHE A 210 6.64 -21.79 -15.51
N TYR A 211 5.73 -22.75 -15.50
CA TYR A 211 4.78 -22.99 -16.58
C TYR A 211 4.08 -21.68 -16.98
N ASN A 212 4.15 -21.33 -18.27
CA ASN A 212 3.46 -20.18 -18.85
C ASN A 212 3.80 -18.83 -18.18
N SER A 213 5.00 -18.69 -17.62
CA SER A 213 5.47 -17.46 -16.97
C SER A 213 6.25 -16.55 -17.93
N ASP A 214 6.20 -15.24 -17.69
CA ASP A 214 7.08 -14.28 -18.37
C ASP A 214 8.36 -14.11 -17.54
N LEU A 215 9.46 -14.62 -18.08
CA LEU A 215 10.79 -14.56 -17.49
C LEU A 215 11.72 -13.69 -18.33
N SER A 216 11.17 -12.73 -19.08
CA SER A 216 11.97 -11.82 -19.90
C SER A 216 12.98 -11.04 -19.06
N ASN A 217 14.20 -10.87 -19.56
CA ASN A 217 15.29 -10.11 -18.94
C ASN A 217 15.65 -10.56 -17.51
N THR A 218 15.40 -11.82 -17.16
CA THR A 218 15.73 -12.38 -15.84
C THR A 218 17.20 -12.79 -15.74
N PHE A 219 17.76 -12.79 -14.52
CA PHE A 219 19.17 -13.12 -14.27
C PHE A 219 19.33 -14.40 -13.44
N TRP A 220 19.69 -15.50 -14.08
CA TRP A 220 19.87 -16.83 -13.48
C TRP A 220 21.33 -17.25 -13.37
N ASP A 221 22.29 -16.31 -13.37
CA ASP A 221 23.71 -16.68 -13.41
C ASP A 221 24.04 -17.68 -12.29
N SER A 222 24.60 -18.83 -12.65
CA SER A 222 24.95 -19.90 -11.69
C SER A 222 23.79 -20.41 -10.80
N ALA A 223 22.53 -20.22 -11.20
CA ALA A 223 21.38 -20.80 -10.52
C ALA A 223 21.30 -22.32 -10.75
N ASN A 224 20.77 -23.06 -9.78
CA ASN A 224 20.49 -24.48 -9.95
C ASN A 224 19.04 -24.70 -10.42
N LEU A 225 18.85 -24.96 -11.70
CA LEU A 225 17.55 -25.18 -12.37
C LEU A 225 17.33 -26.66 -12.73
N THR A 226 18.02 -27.58 -12.04
CA THR A 226 17.94 -29.01 -12.35
C THR A 226 16.49 -29.48 -12.26
N THR A 227 15.98 -30.08 -13.34
CA THR A 227 14.59 -30.57 -13.42
C THR A 227 13.51 -29.47 -13.28
N ALA A 228 13.86 -28.20 -13.46
CA ALA A 228 12.87 -27.13 -13.49
C ALA A 228 11.98 -27.22 -14.74
N ASP A 229 10.73 -26.79 -14.62
CA ASP A 229 9.75 -26.79 -15.70
C ASP A 229 9.57 -25.38 -16.25
N PHE A 230 9.99 -25.17 -17.50
CA PHE A 230 9.86 -23.91 -18.23
C PHE A 230 8.79 -23.99 -19.32
N GLN A 231 7.89 -24.98 -19.27
CA GLN A 231 6.94 -25.19 -20.36
C GLN A 231 6.14 -23.91 -20.69
N ASN A 232 6.13 -23.51 -21.96
CA ASN A 232 5.51 -22.28 -22.47
C ASN A 232 6.02 -20.95 -21.85
N ALA A 233 7.15 -20.94 -21.16
CA ALA A 233 7.72 -19.70 -20.60
C ALA A 233 8.35 -18.82 -21.67
N ASP A 234 8.29 -17.50 -21.49
CA ASP A 234 9.04 -16.52 -22.29
C ASP A 234 10.40 -16.24 -21.65
N LEU A 235 11.48 -16.52 -22.37
CA LEU A 235 12.86 -16.29 -21.90
C LEU A 235 13.54 -15.10 -22.59
N ASN A 236 12.81 -14.18 -23.22
CA ASN A 236 13.42 -13.09 -23.99
C ASN A 236 14.50 -12.34 -23.21
N GLY A 237 15.76 -12.41 -23.65
CA GLY A 237 16.88 -11.72 -23.00
C GLY A 237 17.28 -12.26 -21.63
N ALA A 238 16.80 -13.44 -21.23
CA ALA A 238 17.19 -14.06 -19.97
C ALA A 238 18.70 -14.42 -19.96
N ASN A 239 19.37 -14.16 -18.85
CA ASN A 239 20.75 -14.55 -18.64
C ASN A 239 20.81 -15.85 -17.83
N MET A 240 21.25 -16.93 -18.45
CA MET A 240 21.41 -18.26 -17.86
C MET A 240 22.89 -18.72 -17.84
N VAL A 241 23.83 -17.77 -17.86
CA VAL A 241 25.27 -18.09 -17.84
C VAL A 241 25.62 -18.95 -16.62
N ARG A 242 26.29 -20.08 -16.84
CA ARG A 242 26.66 -21.07 -15.80
C ARG A 242 25.48 -21.69 -15.04
N ALA A 243 24.24 -21.48 -15.48
CA ALA A 243 23.09 -22.10 -14.84
C ALA A 243 23.10 -23.63 -15.05
N ASP A 244 22.56 -24.37 -14.08
CA ASP A 244 22.43 -25.82 -14.18
C ASP A 244 21.03 -26.19 -14.67
N LEU A 245 20.87 -26.38 -15.99
CA LEU A 245 19.60 -26.70 -16.66
C LEU A 245 19.42 -28.21 -16.87
N ARG A 246 20.20 -29.06 -16.20
CA ARG A 246 20.13 -30.51 -16.43
C ARG A 246 18.72 -31.03 -16.18
N PHE A 247 18.21 -31.82 -17.11
CA PHE A 247 16.86 -32.39 -17.06
C PHE A 247 15.71 -31.37 -17.00
N ALA A 248 15.96 -30.08 -17.26
CA ALA A 248 14.89 -29.08 -17.33
C ALA A 248 13.98 -29.34 -18.54
N ASN A 249 12.68 -29.05 -18.37
CA ASN A 249 11.69 -29.17 -19.44
C ASN A 249 11.54 -27.83 -20.17
N PHE A 250 11.81 -27.82 -21.48
CA PHE A 250 11.79 -26.63 -22.34
C PHE A 250 10.67 -26.69 -23.38
N ASP A 251 9.66 -27.54 -23.17
CA ASP A 251 8.52 -27.68 -24.09
C ASP A 251 7.84 -26.32 -24.36
N GLY A 252 7.72 -25.93 -25.63
CA GLY A 252 7.04 -24.68 -25.99
C GLY A 252 7.71 -23.39 -25.50
N VAL A 253 8.94 -23.43 -24.97
CA VAL A 253 9.68 -22.21 -24.55
C VAL A 253 9.79 -21.22 -25.71
N GLN A 254 9.55 -19.95 -25.40
CA GLN A 254 9.57 -18.85 -26.37
C GLN A 254 10.84 -18.00 -26.23
N ASN A 255 11.22 -17.34 -27.32
CA ASN A 255 12.34 -16.37 -27.38
C ASN A 255 13.71 -16.88 -26.89
N TRP A 256 13.93 -18.20 -26.87
CA TRP A 256 15.17 -18.81 -26.40
C TRP A 256 16.43 -18.40 -27.19
N ARG A 257 16.32 -17.84 -28.40
CA ARG A 257 17.49 -17.42 -29.20
C ARG A 257 18.20 -16.18 -28.66
N THR A 258 17.59 -15.45 -27.72
CA THR A 258 18.17 -14.23 -27.14
C THR A 258 18.78 -14.45 -25.76
N ILE A 259 18.72 -15.68 -25.23
CA ILE A 259 19.27 -15.98 -23.90
C ILE A 259 20.80 -16.02 -23.94
N ALA A 260 21.43 -15.60 -22.84
CA ALA A 260 22.85 -15.85 -22.62
C ALA A 260 23.01 -17.21 -21.94
N ILE A 261 23.73 -18.17 -22.54
CA ILE A 261 23.79 -19.56 -22.06
C ILE A 261 25.22 -20.10 -21.88
N THR A 262 26.22 -19.23 -21.98
CA THR A 262 27.64 -19.63 -21.86
C THR A 262 27.90 -20.37 -20.54
N ASP A 263 28.62 -21.48 -20.63
CA ASP A 263 28.93 -22.42 -19.55
C ASP A 263 27.71 -23.06 -18.85
N ALA A 264 26.49 -22.87 -19.36
CA ALA A 264 25.30 -23.50 -18.76
C ALA A 264 25.29 -25.00 -19.02
N LYS A 265 24.88 -25.79 -18.04
CA LYS A 265 24.81 -27.25 -18.14
C LYS A 265 23.47 -27.67 -18.73
N ILE A 266 23.48 -28.30 -19.91
CA ILE A 266 22.25 -28.63 -20.66
C ILE A 266 22.02 -30.14 -20.82
N TYR A 267 22.79 -30.98 -20.12
CA TYR A 267 22.67 -32.44 -20.23
C TYR A 267 21.27 -32.93 -19.82
N GLY A 268 20.67 -33.77 -20.66
CA GLY A 268 19.41 -34.43 -20.37
C GLY A 268 18.18 -33.54 -20.39
N MET A 269 18.28 -32.29 -20.87
CA MET A 269 17.11 -31.41 -21.09
C MET A 269 16.02 -32.12 -21.89
N GLN A 270 14.77 -31.82 -21.55
CA GLN A 270 13.59 -32.47 -22.09
C GLN A 270 12.81 -31.50 -22.99
N ASN A 271 12.28 -32.01 -24.10
CA ASN A 271 11.36 -31.29 -24.99
C ASN A 271 11.86 -29.92 -25.46
N ALA A 272 13.18 -29.72 -25.57
CA ALA A 272 13.73 -28.48 -26.07
C ALA A 272 13.32 -28.24 -27.54
N PRO A 273 13.05 -26.99 -27.97
CA PRO A 273 12.67 -26.70 -29.35
C PRO A 273 13.71 -27.17 -30.37
N ASP A 274 13.26 -27.48 -31.59
CA ASP A 274 14.14 -27.89 -32.68
C ASP A 274 15.29 -26.88 -32.89
N GLY A 275 16.52 -27.40 -32.93
CA GLY A 275 17.75 -26.62 -33.07
C GLY A 275 18.23 -25.93 -31.79
N PHE A 276 17.51 -26.03 -30.66
CA PHE A 276 17.94 -25.42 -29.39
C PHE A 276 19.30 -25.97 -28.93
N GLN A 277 19.49 -27.29 -28.95
CA GLN A 277 20.72 -27.91 -28.45
C GLN A 277 21.94 -27.47 -29.27
N GLU A 278 21.87 -27.55 -30.61
CA GLU A 278 22.96 -27.11 -31.49
C GLU A 278 23.27 -25.62 -31.27
N TRP A 279 22.24 -24.78 -31.18
CA TRP A 279 22.41 -23.36 -30.87
C TRP A 279 23.08 -23.16 -29.51
N ALA A 280 22.66 -23.87 -28.46
CA ALA A 280 23.21 -23.72 -27.12
C ALA A 280 24.69 -24.13 -27.07
N GLU A 281 25.06 -25.23 -27.71
CA GLU A 281 26.44 -25.69 -27.84
C GLU A 281 27.31 -24.67 -28.60
N GLN A 282 26.82 -24.10 -29.70
CA GLN A 282 27.51 -23.03 -30.44
C GLN A 282 27.68 -21.74 -29.62
N ASN A 283 26.80 -21.51 -28.64
CA ASN A 283 26.86 -20.36 -27.72
C ASN A 283 27.58 -20.67 -26.39
N GLY A 284 28.29 -21.79 -26.33
CA GLY A 284 29.20 -22.15 -25.24
C GLY A 284 28.54 -22.85 -24.06
N ALA A 285 27.34 -23.41 -24.22
CA ALA A 285 26.77 -24.32 -23.21
C ALA A 285 27.59 -25.61 -23.10
N ASP A 286 27.55 -26.26 -21.93
CA ASP A 286 28.19 -27.54 -21.67
C ASP A 286 27.18 -28.72 -21.76
N PRO A 287 27.21 -29.51 -22.85
CA PRO A 287 26.34 -30.67 -22.99
C PRO A 287 26.86 -31.91 -22.24
N ARG A 288 28.08 -31.89 -21.67
CA ARG A 288 28.79 -33.10 -21.19
C ARG A 288 28.70 -33.36 -19.69
N SER A 289 27.96 -32.54 -18.94
CA SER A 289 27.90 -32.53 -17.46
C SER A 289 27.21 -33.74 -16.80
N GLY A 290 27.15 -34.89 -17.49
CA GLY A 290 26.79 -36.20 -16.97
C GLY A 290 27.97 -37.16 -16.69
N GLN A 291 29.22 -36.67 -16.74
CA GLN A 291 30.42 -37.41 -16.28
C GLN A 291 30.89 -36.94 -14.90
#